data_AF-A0A2X3VMW9-F1
#
_entry.id   AF-A0A2X3VMW9-F1
#
_cell.length_a   1.000
_cell.length_b   1.000
_cell.length_c   1.000
_cell.angle_alpha   90.00
_cell.angle_beta   90.00
_cell.angle_gamma   90.00
#
_symmetry.space_group_name_H-M   'P 1'
#
loop_
_entity.id
_entity.type
_entity.pdbx_description
1 polymer ?
#
loop_
_entity_poly.entity_id
_entity_poly.type
_entity_poly.pdbx_seq_one_letter_code
_entity_poly.pdbx_strand_id
1 'polypeptide(L)'
;MINDTSNQLVANAKSVMYENTLLFRCEEAEIVARINQEWFKAFAASETMYMMVFEAIKDYSDYVNKIDNKEREKSIHKYTALKYIHGRGLQQFFLMKNGFTDGAYSRWRSLYELNI
;
A
#
# COMPACT_ATOMS: atom_id res chain seq x y z
N MET A 1 8.40 38.99 31.85
CA MET A 1 7.15 38.35 32.31
C MET A 1 6.30 37.83 31.15
N ILE A 2 5.66 38.65 30.31
CA ILE A 2 4.84 38.16 29.17
C ILE A 2 5.68 37.35 28.16
N ASN A 3 6.88 37.82 27.81
CA ASN A 3 7.79 37.08 26.92
C ASN A 3 8.27 35.75 27.52
N ASP A 4 8.48 35.67 28.83
CA ASP A 4 8.94 34.46 29.50
C ASP A 4 7.84 33.40 29.51
N THR A 5 6.61 33.81 29.82
CA THR A 5 5.43 32.93 29.77
C THR A 5 5.18 32.43 28.34
N SER A 6 5.33 33.30 27.34
CA SER A 6 5.22 32.93 25.92
C SER A 6 6.29 31.90 25.52
N ASN A 7 7.56 32.14 25.88
CA ASN A 7 8.66 31.22 25.60
C ASN A 7 8.46 29.85 26.27
N GLN A 8 7.95 29.85 27.50
CA GLN A 8 7.66 28.63 28.26
C GLN A 8 6.51 27.83 27.63
N LEU A 9 5.45 28.50 27.17
CA LEU A 9 4.35 27.85 26.44
C LEU A 9 4.83 27.21 25.14
N VAL A 10 5.68 27.90 24.37
CA VAL A 10 6.26 27.35 23.13
C VAL A 10 7.15 26.15 23.42
N ALA A 11 7.98 26.21 24.47
CA ALA A 11 8.82 25.10 24.88
C ALA A 11 8.00 23.87 25.29
N ASN A 12 6.94 24.08 26.09
CA ASN A 12 6.03 23.01 26.51
C ASN A 12 5.29 22.39 25.32
N ALA A 13 4.77 23.22 24.41
CA ALA A 13 4.10 22.74 23.20
C ALA A 13 5.04 21.88 22.33
N LYS A 14 6.31 22.28 22.21
CA LYS A 14 7.33 21.47 21.51
C LYS A 14 7.60 20.15 22.21
N SER A 15 7.76 20.14 23.55
CA SER A 15 7.99 18.89 24.31
C SER A 15 6.83 17.92 24.12
N VAL A 16 5.60 18.39 24.34
CA VAL A 16 4.38 17.58 24.18
C VAL A 16 4.24 17.06 22.75
N MET A 17 4.54 17.90 21.74
CA MET A 17 4.53 17.48 20.35
C MET A 17 5.51 16.34 20.09
N TYR A 18 6.75 16.44 20.58
CA TYR A 18 7.75 15.40 20.39
C TYR A 18 7.40 14.12 21.15
N GLU A 19 6.95 14.22 22.40
CA GLU A 19 6.53 13.08 23.22
C GLU A 19 5.36 12.33 22.57
N ASN A 20 4.30 13.04 22.17
CA ASN A 20 3.17 12.44 21.49
C ASN A 20 3.57 11.80 20.16
N THR A 21 4.41 12.47 19.37
CA THR A 21 4.91 11.92 18.11
C THR A 21 5.69 10.63 18.32
N LEU A 22 6.52 10.57 19.36
CA LEU A 22 7.28 9.39 19.70
C LEU A 22 6.35 8.26 20.14
N LEU A 23 5.38 8.55 21.00
CA LEU A 23 4.37 7.59 21.47
C LEU A 23 3.62 6.96 20.29
N PHE A 24 3.04 7.78 19.40
CA PHE A 24 2.28 7.27 18.25
C PHE A 24 3.14 6.42 17.31
N ARG A 25 4.41 6.78 17.10
CA ARG A 25 5.34 5.97 16.29
C ARG A 25 5.65 4.63 16.94
N CYS A 26 5.82 4.60 18.26
CA CYS A 26 6.03 3.36 19.01
C CYS A 26 4.80 2.46 18.94
N GLU A 27 3.61 3.01 19.13
CA GLU A 27 2.34 2.27 19.01
C GLU A 27 2.13 1.71 17.61
N GLU A 28 2.37 2.51 16.57
CA GLU A 28 2.29 2.08 15.17
C GLU A 28 3.26 0.92 14.89
N ALA A 29 4.51 1.05 15.33
CA ALA A 29 5.52 0.00 15.17
C ALA A 29 5.14 -1.29 15.89
N GLU A 30 4.57 -1.20 17.10
CA GLU A 30 4.11 -2.36 17.86
C GLU A 30 2.94 -3.07 17.15
N ILE A 31 1.96 -2.31 16.65
CA ILE A 31 0.83 -2.86 15.90
C ILE A 31 1.32 -3.58 14.64
N VAL A 32 2.20 -2.95 13.85
CA VAL A 32 2.76 -3.56 12.63
C VAL A 32 3.57 -4.82 12.96
N ALA A 33 4.32 -4.82 14.06
CA ALA A 33 5.06 -6.00 14.51
C ALA A 33 4.12 -7.16 14.85
N ARG A 34 3.04 -6.89 15.61
CA ARG A 34 2.02 -7.88 15.97
C ARG A 34 1.29 -8.45 14.75
N ILE A 35 0.86 -7.58 13.82
CA ILE A 35 0.24 -8.01 12.56
C ILE A 35 1.17 -8.93 11.78
N ASN A 36 2.45 -8.55 11.66
CA ASN A 36 3.43 -9.41 10.98
C ASN A 36 3.61 -10.74 11.72
N GLN A 37 3.73 -10.76 13.05
CA GLN A 37 3.86 -12.02 13.80
C GLN A 37 2.70 -12.99 13.55
N GLU A 38 1.47 -12.49 13.49
CA GLU A 38 0.28 -13.31 13.23
C GLU A 38 0.18 -13.77 11.77
N TRP A 39 0.45 -12.86 10.82
CA TRP A 39 0.12 -13.05 9.41
C TRP A 39 1.33 -13.26 8.49
N PHE A 40 2.56 -13.41 9.03
CA PHE A 40 3.78 -13.41 8.21
C PHE A 40 3.75 -14.45 7.07
N LYS A 41 3.19 -15.63 7.31
CA LYS A 41 3.13 -16.69 6.29
C LYS A 41 2.26 -16.28 5.11
N ALA A 42 1.12 -15.67 5.40
CA ALA A 42 0.23 -15.15 4.38
C ALA A 42 0.91 -14.03 3.61
N PHE A 43 1.60 -13.11 4.30
CA PHE A 43 2.32 -12.04 3.64
C PHE A 43 3.47 -12.53 2.77
N ALA A 44 4.27 -13.49 3.25
CA ALA A 44 5.36 -14.08 2.47
C ALA A 44 4.84 -14.80 1.22
N ALA A 45 3.74 -15.54 1.34
CA ALA A 45 3.09 -16.16 0.19
C ALA A 45 2.57 -15.13 -0.80
N SER A 46 1.88 -14.08 -0.31
CA SER A 46 1.41 -12.97 -1.14
C SER A 46 2.56 -12.25 -1.85
N GLU A 47 3.65 -11.91 -1.16
CA GLU A 47 4.85 -11.31 -1.76
C GLU A 47 5.44 -12.17 -2.88
N THR A 48 5.51 -13.48 -2.67
CA THR A 48 5.98 -14.42 -3.69
C THR A 48 5.07 -14.41 -4.92
N MET A 49 3.75 -14.47 -4.71
CA MET A 49 2.76 -14.37 -5.80
C MET A 49 2.90 -13.03 -6.54
N TYR A 50 3.13 -11.93 -5.82
CA TYR A 50 3.36 -10.63 -6.44
C TYR A 50 4.60 -10.61 -7.32
N MET A 51 5.71 -11.19 -6.88
CA MET A 51 6.92 -11.27 -7.71
C MET A 51 6.67 -12.06 -8.99
N MET A 52 6.00 -13.22 -8.89
CA MET A 52 5.64 -14.04 -10.07
C MET A 52 4.76 -13.26 -11.06
N VAL A 53 3.74 -12.56 -10.55
CA VAL A 53 2.84 -11.77 -11.40
C VAL A 53 3.57 -10.56 -12.00
N PHE A 54 4.45 -9.92 -11.25
CA PHE A 54 5.26 -8.80 -11.74
C PHE A 54 6.15 -9.23 -12.91
N GLU A 55 6.80 -10.39 -12.80
CA GLU A 55 7.59 -10.98 -13.89
C GLU A 55 6.71 -11.26 -15.13
N ALA A 56 5.56 -11.92 -14.94
CA ALA A 56 4.63 -12.19 -16.04
C ALA A 56 4.10 -10.92 -16.72
N ILE A 57 3.83 -9.86 -15.95
CA ILE A 57 3.39 -8.57 -16.50
C ILE A 57 4.52 -7.92 -17.28
N LYS A 58 5.76 -7.96 -16.78
CA LYS A 58 6.92 -7.42 -17.49
C LYS A 58 7.09 -8.09 -18.86
N ASP A 59 7.02 -9.41 -18.90
CA ASP A 59 7.09 -10.17 -20.14
C ASP A 59 5.95 -9.80 -21.10
N TYR A 60 4.73 -9.65 -20.58
CA TYR A 60 3.58 -9.23 -21.38
C TYR A 60 3.71 -7.79 -21.89
N SER A 61 4.20 -6.86 -21.07
CA SER A 61 4.48 -5.49 -21.49
C SER A 61 5.53 -5.45 -22.60
N ASP A 62 6.60 -6.24 -22.48
CA ASP A 62 7.63 -6.35 -23.51
C ASP A 62 7.08 -6.94 -24.81
N TYR A 63 6.19 -7.94 -24.72
CA TYR A 63 5.47 -8.48 -25.87
C TYR A 63 4.59 -7.40 -26.54
N VAL A 64 3.75 -6.69 -25.79
CA VAL A 64 2.85 -5.64 -26.31
C VAL A 64 3.63 -4.48 -26.95
N ASN A 65 4.85 -4.22 -26.48
CA ASN A 65 5.73 -3.19 -27.07
C ASN A 65 6.37 -3.64 -28.40
N LYS A 66 6.46 -4.95 -28.65
CA LYS A 66 7.09 -5.54 -29.85
C LYS A 66 6.11 -5.83 -30.98
N ILE A 67 4.81 -5.91 -30.71
CA ILE A 67 3.78 -6.17 -31.73
C ILE A 67 3.48 -4.93 -32.59
N ASP A 68 2.96 -5.16 -33.80
CA ASP A 68 2.59 -4.10 -34.74
C ASP A 68 1.53 -3.16 -34.16
N ASN A 69 1.54 -1.89 -34.60
CA ASN A 69 0.62 -0.85 -34.11
C ASN A 69 -0.85 -1.26 -34.21
N LYS A 70 -1.28 -1.96 -35.28
CA LYS A 70 -2.66 -2.42 -35.43
C LYS A 70 -3.05 -3.49 -34.42
N GLU A 71 -2.13 -4.37 -34.04
CA GLU A 71 -2.40 -5.41 -33.03
C GLU A 71 -2.30 -4.86 -31.60
N ARG A 72 -1.42 -3.88 -31.40
CA ARG A 72 -1.29 -3.16 -30.13
C ARG A 72 -2.56 -2.40 -29.79
N GLU A 73 -3.17 -1.73 -30.78
CA GLU A 73 -4.41 -0.98 -30.61
C GLU A 73 -5.57 -1.87 -30.17
N LYS A 74 -5.64 -3.11 -30.68
CA LYS A 74 -6.62 -4.11 -30.23
C LYS A 74 -6.39 -4.57 -28.78
N SER A 75 -5.13 -4.56 -28.33
CA SER A 75 -4.72 -5.10 -27.03
C SER A 75 -4.63 -4.04 -25.93
N ILE A 76 -4.65 -2.75 -26.26
CA ILE A 76 -4.33 -1.66 -25.33
C ILE A 76 -5.36 -1.51 -24.22
N HIS A 77 -6.65 -1.69 -24.52
CA HIS A 77 -7.72 -1.60 -23.52
C HIS A 77 -7.64 -2.75 -22.52
N LYS A 78 -7.42 -3.98 -23.01
CA LYS A 78 -7.23 -5.15 -22.15
C LYS A 78 -6.00 -5.00 -21.27
N TYR A 79 -4.87 -4.58 -21.85
CA TYR A 79 -3.64 -4.30 -21.10
C TYR A 79 -3.85 -3.24 -20.02
N THR A 80 -4.50 -2.13 -20.37
CA THR A 80 -4.79 -1.03 -19.45
C THR A 80 -5.66 -1.51 -18.29
N ALA A 81 -6.75 -2.25 -18.57
CA ALA A 81 -7.63 -2.80 -17.55
C ALA A 81 -6.87 -3.73 -16.58
N LEU A 82 -6.10 -4.68 -17.13
CA LEU A 82 -5.31 -5.62 -16.33
C LEU A 82 -4.28 -4.91 -15.43
N LYS A 83 -3.61 -3.88 -15.96
CA LYS A 83 -2.67 -3.06 -15.18
C LYS A 83 -3.33 -2.40 -13.98
N TYR A 84 -4.52 -1.81 -14.16
CA TYR A 84 -5.24 -1.16 -13.06
C TYR A 84 -5.75 -2.16 -12.02
N ILE A 85 -6.32 -3.29 -12.46
CA ILE A 85 -6.78 -4.36 -11.56
C ILE A 85 -5.61 -4.87 -10.71
N HIS A 86 -4.47 -5.14 -11.34
CA HIS A 86 -3.28 -5.59 -10.64
C HIS A 86 -2.79 -4.55 -9.60
N GLY A 87 -2.70 -3.27 -10.00
CA GLY A 87 -2.30 -2.19 -9.09
C GLY A 87 -3.24 -2.05 -7.89
N ARG A 88 -4.55 -2.25 -8.08
CA ARG A 88 -5.52 -2.25 -6.96
C ARG A 88 -5.35 -3.45 -6.03
N GLY A 89 -5.08 -4.64 -6.58
CA GLY A 89 -4.78 -5.84 -5.80
C GLY A 89 -3.51 -5.68 -4.96
N LEU A 90 -2.48 -5.03 -5.51
CA LEU A 90 -1.26 -4.72 -4.78
C LEU A 90 -1.51 -3.73 -3.63
N GLN A 91 -2.33 -2.70 -3.87
CA GLN A 91 -2.68 -1.73 -2.84
C GLN A 91 -3.39 -2.38 -1.65
N GLN A 92 -4.27 -3.37 -1.88
CA GLN A 92 -4.92 -4.11 -0.80
C GLN A 92 -3.89 -4.78 0.12
N PHE A 93 -2.89 -5.46 -0.45
CA PHE A 93 -1.86 -6.14 0.33
C PHE A 93 -1.02 -5.17 1.17
N PHE A 94 -0.60 -4.05 0.60
CA PHE A 94 0.14 -3.03 1.36
C PHE A 94 -0.69 -2.44 2.49
N LEU A 95 -2.00 -2.24 2.29
CA LEU A 95 -2.88 -1.77 3.35
C LEU A 95 -2.98 -2.79 4.50
N MET A 96 -3.09 -4.09 4.19
CA MET A 96 -3.12 -5.15 5.21
C MET A 96 -1.81 -5.20 6.00
N LYS A 97 -0.66 -5.16 5.32
CA LYS A 97 0.67 -5.25 5.97
C LYS A 97 0.95 -4.07 6.91
N ASN A 98 0.36 -2.91 6.66
CA ASN A 98 0.51 -1.70 7.48
C ASN A 98 -0.66 -1.47 8.46
N GLY A 99 -1.58 -2.43 8.61
CA GLY A 99 -2.68 -2.33 9.59
C GLY A 99 -3.88 -1.48 9.19
N PHE A 100 -3.99 -1.08 7.92
CA PHE A 100 -5.15 -0.38 7.38
C PHE A 100 -6.24 -1.34 6.91
N THR A 101 -6.81 -2.12 7.83
CA THR A 101 -7.76 -3.21 7.53
C THR A 101 -9.01 -2.76 6.81
N ASP A 102 -9.60 -1.63 7.21
CA ASP A 102 -10.82 -1.10 6.58
C ASP A 102 -10.57 -0.65 5.14
N GLY A 103 -9.41 -0.03 4.92
CA GLY A 103 -8.95 0.34 3.58
C GLY A 103 -8.71 -0.88 2.71
N ALA A 104 -8.04 -1.90 3.25
CA ALA A 104 -7.82 -3.16 2.54
C ALA A 104 -9.15 -3.84 2.19
N TYR A 105 -10.09 -3.88 3.13
CA TYR A 105 -11.39 -4.50 2.95
C TYR A 105 -12.26 -3.78 1.90
N SER A 106 -12.29 -2.45 1.92
CA SER A 106 -12.94 -1.65 0.89
C SER A 106 -12.38 -1.97 -0.50
N ARG A 107 -11.06 -2.07 -0.65
CA ARG A 107 -10.43 -2.39 -1.94
C ARG A 107 -10.66 -3.82 -2.38
N TRP A 108 -10.67 -4.76 -1.44
CA TRP A 108 -11.02 -6.15 -1.71
C TRP A 108 -12.43 -6.27 -2.29
N ARG A 109 -13.41 -5.57 -1.70
CA ARG A 109 -14.79 -5.57 -2.22
C ARG A 109 -14.87 -5.05 -3.65
N SER A 110 -14.22 -3.94 -3.96
CA SER A 110 -14.20 -3.43 -5.34
C SER A 110 -13.56 -4.39 -6.34
N LEU A 111 -12.57 -5.19 -5.93
CA LEU A 111 -11.99 -6.23 -6.78
C LEU A 111 -12.90 -7.45 -6.91
N TYR A 112 -13.57 -7.83 -5.83
CA TYR A 112 -14.56 -8.92 -5.82
C TYR A 112 -15.74 -8.62 -6.74
N GLU A 113 -16.20 -7.36 -6.77
CA GLU A 113 -17.26 -6.88 -7.67
C GLU A 113 -16.86 -6.96 -9.16
N LEU A 114 -15.57 -6.96 -9.51
CA LEU A 114 -15.14 -7.16 -10.90
C LEU A 114 -15.22 -8.64 -11.35
N ASN A 115 -15.38 -9.56 -10.40
CA ASN A 115 -15.44 -11.00 -10.64
C ASN A 115 -16.88 -11.54 -10.67
N ILE A 116 -17.89 -10.69 -10.42
CA ILE A 116 -19.33 -11.01 -10.51
C ILE A 116 -19.89 -10.39 -11.79
#